data_AF-A0A507DEI5-F1
#
_entry.id   AF-A0A507DEI5-F1
#
_cell.length_a   1.000
_cell.length_b   1.000
_cell.length_c   1.000
_cell.angle_alpha   90.00
_cell.angle_beta   90.00
_cell.angle_gamma   90.00
#
_symmetry.space_group_name_H-M   'P 1'
#
loop_
_entity.id
_entity.type
_entity.pdbx_description
1 polymer ?
#
loop_
_entity_poly.entity_id
_entity_poly.type
_entity_poly.pdbx_seq_one_letter_code
_entity_poly.pdbx_strand_id
1 'polypeptide(L)'
;MIKLTISHGIAQSAKLAYFENVMEQEIQQTSVLPKMMAKYGEVKLTRDDVVKVVGRLFRLRMNVNLVSNVLDTPEIFWSEPELQGLYNAIRGYLEISQRVKLLNTRTGVISDLLDMLSDHLHGSQHTMMTRIVIYLIVITCIVAGAEVYVKTLLEKAVK
;
A
#
# COMPACT_ATOMS: atom_id res chain seq x y z
N MET A 1 0.09 -20.80 37.21
CA MET A 1 0.69 -20.70 35.86
C MET A 1 -0.24 -21.20 34.75
N ILE A 2 -0.86 -22.38 34.84
CA ILE A 2 -1.83 -22.90 33.84
C ILE A 2 -2.93 -21.89 33.43
N LYS A 3 -3.61 -21.28 34.41
CA LYS A 3 -4.66 -20.26 34.15
C LYS A 3 -4.12 -19.05 33.38
N LEU A 4 -2.86 -18.67 33.61
CA LEU A 4 -2.21 -17.55 32.95
C LEU A 4 -1.90 -17.89 31.49
N THR A 5 -1.39 -19.09 31.21
CA THR A 5 -1.18 -19.62 29.85
C THR A 5 -2.48 -19.65 29.04
N ILE A 6 -3.57 -20.14 29.63
CA ILE A 6 -4.90 -20.16 28.99
C ILE A 6 -5.40 -18.75 28.73
N SER A 7 -5.35 -17.88 29.74
CA SER A 7 -5.79 -16.48 29.60
C SER A 7 -5.00 -15.74 28.53
N HIS A 8 -3.70 -16.00 28.41
CA HIS A 8 -2.85 -15.40 27.39
C HIS A 8 -3.22 -15.86 25.98
N GLY A 9 -3.43 -17.17 25.76
CA GLY A 9 -3.89 -17.68 24.46
C GLY A 9 -5.26 -17.12 24.04
N ILE A 10 -6.19 -16.99 24.99
CA ILE A 10 -7.49 -16.38 24.75
C ILE A 10 -7.35 -14.88 24.42
N ALA A 11 -6.52 -14.14 25.17
CA ALA A 11 -6.27 -12.73 24.91
C ALA A 11 -5.63 -12.50 23.52
N GLN A 12 -4.68 -13.35 23.12
CA GLN A 12 -4.12 -13.32 21.77
C GLN A 12 -5.19 -13.56 20.70
N SER A 13 -6.05 -14.57 20.88
CA SER A 13 -7.14 -14.88 19.95
C SER A 13 -8.15 -13.73 19.83
N ALA A 14 -8.49 -13.07 20.94
CA ALA A 14 -9.38 -11.90 20.95
C ALA A 14 -8.75 -10.70 20.23
N LYS A 15 -7.45 -10.44 20.48
CA LYS A 15 -6.71 -9.40 19.76
C LYS A 15 -6.65 -9.70 18.26
N LEU A 16 -6.41 -10.95 17.88
CA LEU A 16 -6.41 -11.38 16.48
C LEU A 16 -7.77 -11.16 15.83
N ALA A 17 -8.87 -11.50 16.51
CA ALA A 17 -10.22 -11.30 16.02
C ALA A 17 -10.53 -9.82 15.74
N TYR A 18 -10.05 -8.90 16.58
CA TYR A 18 -10.18 -7.47 16.33
C TYR A 18 -9.50 -7.06 15.01
N PHE A 19 -8.27 -7.50 14.76
CA PHE A 19 -7.55 -7.15 13.53
C PHE A 19 -8.14 -7.82 12.28
N GLU A 20 -8.65 -9.04 12.40
CA GLU A 20 -9.41 -9.70 11.33
C GLU A 20 -10.64 -8.87 10.94
N ASN A 21 -11.38 -8.35 11.92
CA ASN A 21 -12.56 -7.52 11.66
C ASN A 21 -12.20 -6.19 11.00
N VAL A 22 -11.20 -5.47 11.53
CA VAL A 22 -10.72 -4.21 10.96
C VAL A 22 -10.23 -4.43 9.52
N MET A 23 -9.50 -5.52 9.26
CA MET A 23 -9.04 -5.85 7.92
C MET A 23 -10.19 -6.15 6.97
N GLU A 24 -11.18 -6.93 7.40
CA GLU A 24 -12.36 -7.24 6.59
C GLU A 24 -13.12 -5.97 6.19
N GLN A 25 -13.31 -5.02 7.12
CA GLN A 25 -13.96 -3.75 6.83
C GLN A 25 -13.19 -2.91 5.80
N GLU A 26 -11.87 -2.80 5.94
CA GLU A 26 -11.03 -2.03 5.01
C GLU A 26 -10.98 -2.69 3.61
N ILE A 27 -10.94 -4.02 3.53
CA ILE A 27 -11.01 -4.76 2.28
C ILE A 27 -12.34 -4.50 1.58
N GLN A 28 -13.46 -4.57 2.30
CA GLN A 28 -14.78 -4.32 1.71
C GLN A 28 -14.87 -2.90 1.11
N GLN A 29 -14.42 -1.89 1.86
CA GLN A 29 -14.39 -0.49 1.40
C GLN A 29 -13.50 -0.29 0.16
N THR A 30 -12.35 -0.97 0.12
CA THR A 30 -11.32 -0.75 -0.90
C THR A 30 -11.52 -1.63 -2.14
N SER A 31 -12.23 -2.76 -2.03
CA SER A 31 -12.50 -3.70 -3.13
C SER A 31 -13.21 -3.10 -4.34
N VAL A 32 -13.80 -1.91 -4.18
CA VAL A 32 -14.45 -1.15 -5.25
C VAL A 32 -13.42 -0.52 -6.20
N LEU A 33 -12.23 -0.16 -5.73
CA LEU A 33 -11.23 0.55 -6.54
C LEU A 33 -10.71 -0.29 -7.71
N PRO A 34 -10.24 -1.54 -7.50
CA PRO A 34 -9.80 -2.39 -8.62
C PRO A 34 -10.93 -2.67 -9.61
N LYS A 35 -12.17 -2.84 -9.12
CA LYS A 35 -13.36 -3.05 -9.96
C LYS A 35 -13.65 -1.82 -10.84
N MET A 36 -13.52 -0.62 -10.29
CA MET A 36 -13.68 0.62 -11.06
C MET A 36 -12.58 0.78 -12.11
N MET A 37 -11.34 0.48 -11.76
CA MET A 37 -10.21 0.52 -12.72
C MET A 37 -10.41 -0.48 -13.86
N ALA A 38 -10.83 -1.70 -13.56
CA ALA A 38 -11.13 -2.70 -14.59
C ALA A 38 -12.26 -2.28 -15.53
N LYS A 39 -13.26 -1.53 -15.03
CA LYS A 39 -14.42 -1.11 -15.82
C LYS A 39 -14.20 0.17 -16.62
N TYR A 40 -13.50 1.15 -16.06
CA TYR A 40 -13.38 2.50 -16.64
C TYR A 40 -11.97 2.83 -17.12
N GLY A 41 -10.96 2.02 -16.80
CA GLY A 41 -9.55 2.30 -17.11
C GLY A 41 -8.89 3.35 -16.22
N GLU A 42 -9.67 4.01 -15.36
CA GLU A 42 -9.21 5.06 -14.45
C GLU A 42 -9.92 4.97 -13.09
N VAL A 43 -9.24 5.42 -12.03
CA VAL A 43 -9.87 5.64 -10.72
C VAL A 43 -10.51 7.02 -10.75
N LYS A 44 -11.84 7.11 -10.72
CA LYS A 44 -12.57 8.38 -10.58
C LYS A 44 -12.49 8.95 -9.15
N LEU A 45 -11.27 9.17 -8.66
CA LEU A 45 -10.98 9.81 -7.37
C LEU A 45 -10.04 10.99 -7.60
N THR A 46 -10.16 12.02 -6.78
CA THR A 46 -9.17 13.09 -6.80
C THR A 46 -7.83 12.57 -6.26
N ARG A 47 -6.73 13.23 -6.62
CA ARG A 47 -5.39 12.87 -6.11
C ARG A 47 -5.34 12.83 -4.58
N ASP A 48 -6.02 13.77 -3.93
CA ASP A 48 -6.12 13.85 -2.46
C ASP A 48 -6.87 12.65 -1.88
N ASP A 49 -7.96 12.22 -2.52
CA ASP A 49 -8.71 11.04 -2.09
C ASP A 49 -7.89 9.76 -2.20
N VAL A 50 -7.11 9.62 -3.28
CA VAL A 50 -6.21 8.46 -3.46
C VAL A 50 -5.13 8.45 -2.37
N VAL A 51 -4.52 9.59 -2.05
CA VAL A 51 -3.53 9.70 -0.96
C VAL A 51 -4.15 9.32 0.39
N LYS A 52 -5.39 9.73 0.67
CA LYS A 52 -6.12 9.33 1.89
C LYS A 52 -6.33 7.81 1.95
N VAL A 53 -6.72 7.18 0.84
CA VAL A 53 -6.87 5.72 0.76
C VAL A 53 -5.53 5.03 1.03
N VAL A 54 -4.46 5.48 0.35
CA VAL A 54 -3.10 4.96 0.55
C VAL A 54 -2.68 5.05 2.01
N GLY A 55 -2.89 6.18 2.67
CA GLY A 55 -2.58 6.36 4.09
C GLY A 55 -3.36 5.39 5.01
N ARG A 56 -4.65 5.17 4.74
CA ARG A 56 -5.47 4.22 5.53
C ARG A 56 -4.98 2.78 5.40
N LEU A 57 -4.72 2.34 4.17
CA LEU A 57 -4.23 0.98 3.90
C LEU A 57 -2.82 0.76 4.47
N PHE A 58 -1.95 1.78 4.38
CA PHE A 58 -0.62 1.72 4.97
C PHE A 58 -0.68 1.60 6.50
N ARG A 59 -1.58 2.37 7.14
CA ARG A 59 -1.84 2.26 8.58
C ARG A 59 -2.34 0.87 8.96
N LEU A 60 -3.24 0.27 8.18
CA LEU A 60 -3.72 -1.10 8.42
C LEU A 60 -2.57 -2.11 8.35
N ARG A 61 -1.72 -2.02 7.30
CA ARG A 61 -0.54 -2.88 7.14
C ARG A 61 0.41 -2.76 8.33
N MET A 62 0.70 -1.54 8.79
CA MET A 62 1.55 -1.29 9.94
C MET A 62 0.98 -1.92 11.22
N ASN A 63 -0.31 -1.71 11.46
CA ASN A 63 -1.01 -2.26 12.63
C ASN A 63 -0.99 -3.79 12.66
N VAL A 64 -1.22 -4.44 11.53
CA VAL A 64 -1.19 -5.92 11.44
C VAL A 64 0.22 -6.46 11.61
N ASN A 65 1.23 -5.82 11.04
CA ASN A 65 2.62 -6.21 11.19
C ASN A 65 3.07 -6.14 12.68
N LEU A 66 2.73 -5.05 13.38
CA LEU A 66 3.01 -4.92 14.82
C LEU A 66 2.34 -6.01 15.66
N VAL A 67 1.18 -6.52 15.24
CA VAL A 67 0.48 -7.62 15.93
C VAL A 67 1.16 -8.94 15.66
N SER A 68 1.67 -9.17 14.45
CA SER A 68 2.42 -10.37 14.10
C SER A 68 3.60 -10.60 15.05
N ASN A 69 4.33 -9.55 15.42
CA ASN A 69 5.44 -9.63 16.38
C ASN A 69 5.00 -9.95 17.81
N VAL A 70 3.74 -9.64 18.17
CA VAL A 70 3.17 -9.95 19.50
C VAL A 70 2.65 -11.40 19.57
N LEU A 71 2.58 -12.10 18.43
CA LEU A 71 2.09 -13.48 18.31
C LEU A 71 3.21 -14.54 18.35
N ASP A 72 4.46 -14.11 18.54
CA ASP A 72 5.59 -14.99 18.77
C ASP A 72 5.48 -15.70 20.12
N THR A 73 6.16 -16.84 20.25
CA THR A 73 6.13 -17.65 21.49
C THR A 73 6.62 -16.80 22.66
N PRO A 74 5.79 -16.56 23.69
CA PRO A 74 6.17 -15.73 24.82
C PRO A 74 7.41 -16.26 25.54
N GLU A 75 8.32 -15.38 25.94
CA GLU A 75 9.55 -15.74 26.66
C GLU A 75 9.29 -16.48 27.98
N ILE A 76 8.09 -16.35 28.56
CA ILE A 76 7.68 -17.04 29.79
C ILE A 76 7.80 -18.57 29.69
N PHE A 77 7.72 -19.13 28.48
CA PHE A 77 7.87 -20.57 28.24
C PHE A 77 9.34 -21.03 28.16
N TRP A 78 10.29 -20.08 28.08
CA TRP A 78 11.72 -20.40 28.18
C TRP A 78 12.10 -20.75 29.62
N SER A 79 11.37 -20.18 30.59
CA SER A 79 11.55 -20.46 32.02
C SER A 79 10.77 -21.68 32.51
N GLU A 80 9.65 -22.02 31.85
CA GLU A 80 8.72 -23.09 32.26
C GLU A 80 8.34 -24.01 31.07
N PRO A 81 9.23 -24.94 30.67
CA PRO A 81 9.05 -25.77 29.48
C PRO A 81 7.82 -26.70 29.54
N GLU A 82 7.40 -27.10 30.73
CA GLU A 82 6.25 -27.99 30.95
C GLU A 82 4.92 -27.37 30.47
N LEU A 83 4.82 -26.04 30.46
CA LEU A 83 3.62 -25.32 30.02
C LEU A 83 3.55 -25.14 28.49
N GLN A 84 4.64 -25.40 27.77
CA GLN A 84 4.72 -25.26 26.32
C GLN A 84 3.75 -26.19 25.60
N GLY A 85 3.58 -27.42 26.09
CA GLY A 85 2.63 -28.39 25.52
C GLY A 85 1.19 -27.91 25.60
N LEU A 86 0.79 -27.38 26.76
CA LEU A 86 -0.53 -26.81 26.99
C LEU A 86 -0.77 -25.55 26.13
N TYR A 87 0.22 -24.66 26.05
CA TYR A 87 0.14 -23.48 25.20
C TYR A 87 -0.05 -23.84 23.72
N ASN A 88 0.71 -24.81 23.22
CA ASN A 88 0.58 -25.29 21.84
C ASN A 88 -0.80 -25.93 21.59
N ALA A 89 -1.34 -26.70 22.54
CA ALA A 89 -2.68 -27.27 22.43
C ALA A 89 -3.76 -26.17 22.34
N ILE A 90 -3.65 -25.12 23.15
CA ILE A 90 -4.59 -23.98 23.14
C ILE A 90 -4.44 -23.17 21.85
N ARG A 91 -3.20 -22.90 21.42
CA ARG A 91 -2.90 -22.20 20.17
C ARG A 91 -3.43 -22.96 18.95
N GLY A 92 -3.32 -24.29 18.98
CA GLY A 92 -3.89 -25.19 17.98
C GLY A 92 -5.42 -25.17 17.99
N TYR A 93 -6.03 -25.30 19.17
CA TYR A 93 -7.48 -25.26 19.35
C TYR A 93 -8.11 -23.93 18.88
N LEU A 94 -7.44 -22.80 19.16
CA LEU A 94 -7.89 -21.47 18.74
C LEU A 94 -7.44 -21.09 17.30
N GLU A 95 -6.78 -22.01 16.60
CA GLU A 95 -6.28 -21.87 15.23
C GLU A 95 -5.43 -20.61 14.99
N ILE A 96 -4.75 -20.11 16.04
CA ILE A 96 -4.07 -18.82 16.01
C ILE A 96 -3.08 -18.76 14.84
N SER A 97 -2.27 -19.81 14.63
CA SER A 97 -1.28 -19.83 13.55
C SER A 97 -1.90 -19.78 12.16
N GLN A 98 -3.03 -20.47 11.93
CA GLN A 98 -3.71 -20.47 10.64
C GLN A 98 -4.35 -19.10 10.36
N ARG A 99 -5.00 -18.53 11.38
CA ARG A 99 -5.63 -17.22 11.33
C ARG A 99 -4.63 -16.09 11.06
N VAL A 100 -3.47 -16.13 11.72
CA VAL A 100 -2.36 -15.20 11.45
C VAL A 100 -1.85 -15.33 10.02
N LYS A 101 -1.71 -16.56 9.52
CA LYS A 101 -1.30 -16.80 8.12
C LYS A 101 -2.31 -16.19 7.14
N LEU A 102 -3.61 -16.39 7.37
CA LEU A 102 -4.66 -15.80 6.53
C LEU A 102 -4.64 -14.27 6.58
N LEU A 103 -4.47 -13.68 7.77
CA LEU A 103 -4.36 -12.23 7.95
C LEU A 103 -3.15 -11.66 7.20
N ASN A 104 -2.01 -12.35 7.24
CA ASN A 104 -0.81 -11.97 6.47
C ASN A 104 -1.03 -12.06 4.96
N THR A 105 -1.66 -13.13 4.46
CA THR A 105 -2.01 -13.24 3.03
C THR A 105 -2.91 -12.09 2.58
N ARG A 106 -3.95 -11.77 3.35
CA ARG A 106 -4.85 -10.63 3.07
C ARG A 106 -4.11 -9.29 3.11
N THR A 107 -3.17 -9.12 4.05
CA THR A 107 -2.28 -7.95 4.08
C THR A 107 -1.43 -7.83 2.81
N GLY A 108 -0.98 -8.97 2.24
CA GLY A 108 -0.28 -9.01 0.96
C GLY A 108 -1.11 -8.42 -0.17
N VAL A 109 -2.37 -8.83 -0.30
CA VAL A 109 -3.30 -8.27 -1.31
C VAL A 109 -3.49 -6.76 -1.14
N ILE A 110 -3.54 -6.27 0.10
CA ILE A 110 -3.60 -4.83 0.39
C ILE A 110 -2.31 -4.12 -0.05
N SER A 111 -1.15 -4.75 0.13
CA SER A 111 0.13 -4.22 -0.37
C SER A 111 0.12 -4.10 -1.89
N ASP A 112 -0.34 -5.12 -2.61
CA ASP A 112 -0.40 -5.08 -4.06
C ASP A 112 -1.32 -3.94 -4.55
N LEU A 113 -2.44 -3.72 -3.86
CA LEU A 113 -3.35 -2.62 -4.16
C LEU A 113 -2.75 -1.25 -3.83
N LEU A 114 -2.00 -1.15 -2.73
CA LEU A 114 -1.24 0.05 -2.35
C LEU A 114 -0.20 0.41 -3.40
N ASP A 115 0.54 -0.57 -3.89
CA ASP A 115 1.58 -0.39 -4.91
C ASP A 115 0.94 0.07 -6.23
N MET A 116 -0.16 -0.57 -6.65
CA MET A 116 -0.93 -0.15 -7.83
C MET A 116 -1.46 1.29 -7.72
N LEU A 117 -2.04 1.68 -6.57
CA LEU A 117 -2.52 3.06 -6.37
C LEU A 117 -1.37 4.07 -6.33
N SER A 118 -0.23 3.69 -5.77
CA SER A 118 0.98 4.52 -5.75
C SER A 118 1.53 4.70 -7.17
N ASP A 119 1.57 3.66 -7.98
CA ASP A 119 1.98 3.75 -9.39
C ASP A 119 1.04 4.64 -10.19
N HIS A 120 -0.28 4.56 -9.95
CA HIS A 120 -1.26 5.44 -10.57
C HIS A 120 -1.02 6.92 -10.21
N LEU A 121 -0.65 7.21 -8.95
CA LEU A 121 -0.28 8.57 -8.51
C LEU A 121 1.02 9.08 -9.17
N HIS A 122 2.01 8.21 -9.38
CA HIS A 122 3.29 8.58 -9.99
C HIS A 122 3.22 8.70 -11.51
N GLY A 123 2.38 7.90 -12.17
CA GLY A 123 2.16 7.94 -13.62
C GLY A 123 1.69 9.32 -14.12
N SER A 124 0.95 10.06 -13.28
CA SER A 124 0.55 11.43 -13.57
C SER A 124 1.72 12.42 -13.64
N GLN A 125 2.86 12.17 -12.96
CA GLN A 125 3.97 13.13 -12.90
C GLN A 125 4.90 13.04 -14.11
N HIS A 126 5.16 11.81 -14.59
CA HIS A 126 6.01 11.61 -15.77
C HIS A 126 5.42 12.29 -17.01
N THR A 127 4.10 12.22 -17.19
CA THR A 127 3.42 12.91 -18.31
C THR A 127 3.59 14.43 -18.27
N MET A 128 3.65 15.03 -17.08
CA MET A 128 3.86 16.48 -16.94
C MET A 128 5.30 16.86 -17.30
N MET A 129 6.29 16.10 -16.83
CA MET A 129 7.70 16.34 -17.18
C MET A 129 7.91 16.24 -18.70
N THR A 130 7.36 15.22 -19.34
CA THR A 130 7.47 15.04 -20.81
C THR A 130 6.83 16.20 -21.57
N ARG A 131 5.67 16.71 -21.11
CA ARG A 131 5.00 17.84 -21.75
C ARG A 131 5.83 19.13 -21.67
N ILE A 132 6.49 19.40 -20.53
CA ILE A 132 7.37 20.57 -20.37
C ILE A 132 8.54 20.49 -21.35
N VAL A 133 9.19 19.33 -21.47
CA VAL A 133 10.31 19.12 -22.40
C VAL A 133 9.89 19.35 -23.86
N ILE A 134 8.72 18.84 -24.27
CA ILE A 134 8.19 19.08 -25.62
C ILE A 134 7.99 20.58 -25.87
N TYR A 135 7.39 21.31 -24.92
CA TYR A 135 7.22 22.76 -25.07
C TYR A 135 8.55 23.50 -25.17
N LEU A 136 9.56 23.12 -24.38
CA LEU A 136 10.90 23.72 -24.44
C LEU A 136 11.55 23.52 -25.81
N ILE A 137 11.45 22.33 -26.38
CA ILE A 137 11.98 22.03 -27.73
C ILE A 137 11.27 22.88 -28.79
N VAL A 138 9.93 22.96 -28.74
CA VAL A 138 9.15 23.75 -29.70
C VAL A 138 9.54 25.24 -29.64
N ILE A 139 9.65 25.81 -28.44
CA ILE A 139 10.07 27.21 -28.26
C ILE A 139 11.48 27.42 -28.85
N THR A 140 12.40 26.49 -28.59
CA THR A 140 13.77 26.57 -29.10
C THR A 140 13.81 26.55 -30.63
N CYS A 141 13.03 25.66 -31.26
CA CYS A 141 12.91 25.60 -32.71
C CYS A 141 12.35 26.89 -33.32
N ILE A 142 11.35 27.51 -32.67
CA ILE A 142 10.76 28.78 -33.13
C ILE A 142 11.79 29.91 -33.07
N VAL A 143 12.53 30.03 -31.96
CA VAL A 143 13.56 31.07 -31.80
C VAL A 143 14.67 30.92 -32.84
N ALA A 144 15.18 29.70 -33.03
CA ALA A 144 16.20 29.41 -34.03
C ALA A 144 15.69 29.69 -35.46
N GLY A 145 14.46 29.29 -35.78
CA GLY A 145 13.83 29.58 -37.06
C GLY A 145 13.64 31.08 -37.32
N ALA A 146 13.23 31.83 -36.29
CA ALA A 146 13.10 33.29 -36.38
C ALA A 146 14.45 33.98 -36.60
N GLU A 147 15.51 33.54 -35.91
CA GLU A 147 16.86 34.08 -36.09
C GLU A 147 17.36 33.89 -37.54
N VAL A 148 17.17 32.69 -38.10
CA VAL A 148 17.54 32.39 -39.49
C VAL A 148 16.73 33.26 -40.46
N TYR A 149 15.42 33.37 -40.25
CA TYR A 149 14.54 34.18 -41.10
C TYR A 149 14.95 35.67 -41.12
N VAL A 150 15.26 36.24 -39.95
CA VAL A 150 15.75 37.62 -39.83
C VAL A 150 17.07 37.80 -40.57
N LYS A 151 18.02 36.87 -40.43
CA LYS A 151 19.29 36.91 -41.16
C LYS A 151 19.07 36.89 -42.68
N THR A 152 18.20 36.02 -43.18
CA THR A 152 17.91 35.93 -44.63
C THR A 152 17.22 37.19 -45.16
N LEU A 153 16.34 37.83 -44.38
CA LEU A 153 15.73 39.10 -44.78
C LEU A 153 16.75 40.25 -44.83
N LEU A 154 17.67 40.32 -43.86
CA LEU A 154 18.74 41.32 -43.86
C LEU A 154 19.67 41.15 -45.07
N GLU A 155 20.07 39.92 -45.40
CA GLU A 155 20.87 39.67 -46.61
C GLU A 155 20.16 40.09 -47.91
N LYS A 156 18.84 39.90 -47.99
CA LYS A 156 18.05 40.36 -49.14
C LYS A 156 17.86 41.87 -49.18
N ALA A 157 17.86 42.56 -48.04
CA ALA A 157 17.69 44.01 -47.97
C ALA A 157 18.99 44.79 -48.26
N VAL A 158 20.15 44.16 -48.06
CA VAL A 158 21.48 44.75 -48.30
C VAL A 158 21.92 44.61 -49.76
N LYS A 159 21.24 43.79 -50.56
CA LYS A 159 21.56 43.49 -51.96
C LYS A 159 20.62 44.20 -52.92
#